data_AF-A0A6A3Q2Q2-F1
#
_entry.id   AF-A0A6A3Q2Q2-F1
#
_cell.length_a   1.000
_cell.length_b   1.000
_cell.length_c   1.000
_cell.angle_alpha   90.00
_cell.angle_beta   90.00
_cell.angle_gamma   90.00
#
_symmetry.space_group_name_H-M   'P 1'
#
loop_
_entity.id
_entity.type
_entity.pdbx_description
1 polymer ?
#
loop_
_entity_poly.entity_id
_entity_poly.type
_entity_poly.pdbx_seq_one_letter_code
_entity_poly.pdbx_strand_id
1 'polypeptide(L)'
;HEPWGPEKTKMHPTYVTSVGYDPESSDKDEDADFVTETLQQRLYSEEFAHWHQWVKGEFVVMDNVSQLHARTKLGMGGRHMRRIHLN
;
A
#
# COMPACT_ATOMS: atom_id res chain seq x y z
N HIS A 1 -0.94 -4.27 1.02
CA HIS A 1 -0.92 -2.83 0.75
C HIS A 1 -2.35 -2.39 0.62
N GLU A 2 -2.90 -1.94 1.75
CA GLU A 2 -4.14 -1.15 1.81
C GLU A 2 -4.03 0.02 0.83
N PRO A 3 -5.07 0.47 0.12
CA PRO A 3 -6.51 0.31 0.34
C PRO A 3 -7.17 -0.69 -0.61
N TRP A 4 -6.39 -1.52 -1.31
CA TRP A 4 -6.98 -2.46 -2.28
C TRP A 4 -7.37 -3.77 -1.63
N GLY A 5 -8.60 -4.19 -1.90
CA GLY A 5 -9.15 -5.42 -1.37
C GLY A 5 -8.41 -6.69 -1.83
N PRO A 6 -8.78 -7.84 -1.27
CA PRO A 6 -8.13 -9.14 -1.54
C PRO A 6 -8.19 -9.53 -3.03
N GLU A 7 -9.10 -8.95 -3.80
CA GLU A 7 -9.21 -9.11 -5.25
C GLU A 7 -8.04 -8.48 -6.05
N LYS A 8 -7.26 -7.60 -5.40
CA LYS A 8 -6.13 -6.86 -5.98
C LYS A 8 -4.80 -7.16 -5.30
N THR A 9 -4.75 -7.40 -3.98
CA THR A 9 -3.51 -7.72 -3.25
C THR A 9 -3.66 -8.83 -2.21
N LYS A 10 -2.57 -9.55 -1.89
CA LYS A 10 -2.56 -10.51 -0.76
C LYS A 10 -2.58 -9.69 0.55
N MET A 11 -3.70 -9.74 1.26
CA MET A 11 -3.93 -8.93 2.47
C MET A 11 -3.02 -9.40 3.62
N HIS A 12 -2.19 -8.48 4.10
CA HIS A 12 -1.52 -8.54 5.40
C HIS A 12 -1.96 -7.27 6.14
N PRO A 13 -3.14 -7.28 6.80
CA PRO A 13 -3.68 -6.07 7.41
C PRO A 13 -2.77 -5.61 8.54
N THR A 14 -2.57 -4.30 8.64
CA THR A 14 -1.93 -3.68 9.79
C THR A 14 -3.02 -3.04 10.62
N TYR A 15 -3.19 -3.48 11.86
CA TYR A 15 -4.18 -2.90 12.76
C TYR A 15 -3.55 -1.72 13.50
N VAL A 16 -4.27 -0.61 13.55
CA VAL A 16 -3.85 0.64 14.20
C VAL A 16 -4.90 0.98 15.25
N THR A 17 -4.45 1.41 16.42
CA THR A 17 -5.29 1.88 17.52
C THR A 17 -4.65 3.11 18.15
N SER A 18 -5.47 4.04 18.62
CA SER A 18 -5.03 5.22 19.35
C SER A 18 -4.45 4.83 20.70
N VAL A 19 -3.48 5.63 21.17
CA VAL A 19 -2.89 5.41 22.49
C VAL A 19 -3.95 5.67 23.56
N GLY A 20 -4.26 4.65 24.35
CA GLY A 20 -5.28 4.72 25.41
C GLY A 20 -6.68 4.31 24.97
N TYR A 21 -6.87 3.86 23.72
CA TYR A 21 -8.11 3.24 23.28
C TYR A 21 -8.38 1.95 24.07
N ASP A 22 -9.59 1.82 24.61
CA ASP A 22 -10.07 0.60 25.29
C ASP A 22 -10.83 -0.29 24.28
N PRO A 23 -10.24 -1.43 23.87
CA PRO A 23 -10.88 -2.32 22.92
C PRO A 23 -12.10 -3.07 23.49
N GLU A 24 -12.31 -3.07 24.81
CA GLU A 24 -13.50 -3.65 25.44
C GLU A 24 -14.66 -2.65 25.52
N SER A 25 -14.40 -1.37 25.28
CA SER A 25 -15.44 -0.36 25.19
C SER A 25 -16.32 -0.58 23.96
N SER A 26 -17.58 -0.13 24.03
CA SER A 26 -18.49 -0.12 22.87
C SER A 26 -18.21 1.03 21.90
N ASP A 27 -17.29 1.91 22.25
CA ASP A 27 -16.99 3.13 21.50
C ASP A 27 -16.03 2.81 20.35
N LYS A 28 -16.11 3.59 19.27
CA LYS A 28 -15.20 3.45 18.14
C LYS A 28 -13.93 4.25 18.38
N ASP A 29 -12.82 3.77 17.85
CA ASP A 29 -11.56 4.51 17.80
C ASP A 29 -11.59 5.56 16.66
N GLU A 30 -12.35 6.64 16.88
CA GLU A 30 -12.56 7.69 15.87
C GLU A 30 -11.24 8.36 15.44
N ASP A 31 -10.26 8.45 16.35
CA ASP A 31 -8.93 9.01 16.07
C ASP A 31 -8.13 8.10 15.12
N ALA A 32 -8.12 6.79 15.37
CA ALA A 32 -7.44 5.84 14.49
C ALA A 32 -8.10 5.80 13.10
N ASP A 33 -9.43 5.84 13.05
CA ASP A 33 -10.20 5.92 11.80
C ASP A 33 -9.84 7.19 11.01
N PHE A 34 -9.87 8.35 11.65
CA PHE A 34 -9.53 9.64 11.02
C PHE A 34 -8.10 9.67 10.46
N VAL A 35 -7.12 9.21 11.25
CA VAL A 35 -5.71 9.18 10.82
C VAL A 35 -5.53 8.19 9.67
N THR A 36 -6.13 7.00 9.76
CA THR A 36 -6.03 5.98 8.71
C THR A 36 -6.62 6.48 7.40
N GLU A 37 -7.82 7.07 7.45
CA GLU A 37 -8.47 7.62 6.26
C GLU A 37 -7.64 8.75 5.64
N THR A 38 -7.15 9.69 6.47
CA THR A 38 -6.33 10.82 6.01
C THR A 38 -5.05 10.34 5.35
N LEU A 39 -4.35 9.37 5.96
CA LEU A 39 -3.13 8.80 5.40
C LEU A 39 -3.40 8.08 4.08
N GLN A 40 -4.46 7.27 4.00
CA GLN A 40 -4.80 6.58 2.75
C GLN A 40 -5.11 7.59 1.62
N GLN A 41 -5.90 8.62 1.88
CA GLN A 41 -6.22 9.64 0.87
C GLN A 41 -4.95 10.34 0.35
N ARG A 42 -3.99 10.65 1.23
CA ARG A 42 -2.75 11.35 0.85
C ARG A 42 -1.74 10.44 0.17
N LEU A 43 -1.49 9.27 0.74
CA LEU A 43 -0.49 8.31 0.26
C LEU A 43 -0.86 7.70 -1.10
N TYR A 44 -2.15 7.63 -1.42
CA TYR A 44 -2.65 7.10 -2.69
C TYR A 44 -3.18 8.19 -3.65
N SER A 45 -2.92 9.47 -3.35
CA SER A 45 -3.29 10.59 -4.24
C SER A 45 -2.58 10.48 -5.59
N GLU A 46 -3.32 10.70 -6.68
CA GLU A 46 -2.76 10.73 -8.04
C GLU A 46 -1.72 11.85 -8.22
N GLU A 47 -1.78 12.90 -7.41
CA GLU A 47 -0.81 14.01 -7.39
C GLU A 47 0.64 13.52 -7.16
N PHE A 48 0.80 12.46 -6.36
CA PHE A 48 2.10 11.91 -5.97
C PHE A 48 2.36 10.53 -6.59
N ALA A 49 1.49 10.07 -7.49
CA ALA A 49 1.56 8.74 -8.07
C ALA A 49 2.36 8.73 -9.39
N HIS A 50 3.37 7.86 -9.47
CA HIS A 50 4.04 7.55 -10.74
C HIS A 50 3.53 6.22 -11.30
N TRP A 51 3.02 6.26 -12.54
CA TRP A 51 2.57 5.08 -13.27
C TRP A 51 3.63 4.63 -14.26
N HIS A 52 4.05 3.36 -14.16
CA HIS A 52 5.05 2.79 -15.06
C HIS A 52 4.49 1.57 -15.80
N GLN A 53 4.62 1.59 -17.13
CA GLN A 53 4.34 0.46 -18.00
C GLN A 53 5.64 -0.22 -18.41
N TRP A 54 5.83 -1.45 -17.94
CA TRP A 54 7.05 -2.21 -18.19
C TRP A 54 7.27 -2.54 -19.67
N VAL A 55 8.50 -2.32 -20.13
CA VAL A 55 9.05 -2.85 -21.37
C VAL A 55 10.18 -3.84 -21.06
N LYS A 56 10.34 -4.86 -21.91
CA LYS A 56 11.36 -5.90 -21.70
C LYS A 56 12.77 -5.28 -21.67
N GLY A 57 13.52 -5.56 -20.60
CA GLY A 57 14.89 -5.08 -20.42
C GLY A 57 15.01 -3.86 -19.51
N GLU A 58 13.88 -3.26 -19.10
CA GLU A 58 13.88 -2.14 -18.17
C GLU A 58 14.09 -2.57 -16.71
N PHE A 59 14.49 -1.60 -15.90
CA PHE A 59 14.60 -1.74 -14.45
C PHE A 59 14.16 -0.44 -13.78
N VAL A 60 13.66 -0.57 -12.55
CA VAL A 60 13.34 0.55 -11.68
C VAL A 60 14.21 0.44 -10.44
N VAL A 61 14.83 1.55 -10.05
CA VAL A 61 15.49 1.71 -8.75
C VAL A 61 14.59 2.61 -7.92
N MET A 62 14.28 2.18 -6.71
CA MET A 62 13.34 2.86 -5.83
C MET A 62 13.88 2.86 -4.41
N ASP A 63 13.70 3.99 -3.73
CA ASP A 63 13.95 4.11 -2.30
C ASP A 63 12.76 3.52 -1.53
N ASN A 64 12.99 2.33 -0.96
CA ASN A 64 11.96 1.56 -0.27
C ASN A 64 11.63 2.10 1.14
N VAL A 65 12.35 3.13 1.62
CA VAL A 65 12.04 3.80 2.90
C VAL A 65 10.96 4.86 2.69
N SER A 66 11.08 5.65 1.62
CA SER A 66 10.21 6.82 1.39
C SER A 66 9.06 6.57 0.42
N GLN A 67 9.05 5.46 -0.32
CA GLN A 67 8.08 5.22 -1.38
C GLN A 67 7.20 4.00 -1.13
N LEU A 68 5.89 4.19 -1.35
CA LEU A 68 4.95 3.10 -1.51
C LEU A 68 4.95 2.62 -2.96
N HIS A 69 4.78 1.31 -3.14
CA HIS A 69 4.62 0.74 -4.47
C HIS A 69 3.49 -0.28 -4.49
N ALA A 70 2.92 -0.42 -5.67
CA ALA A 70 1.82 -1.32 -5.92
C ALA A 70 2.00 -2.03 -7.24
N ARG A 71 1.22 -3.08 -7.42
CA ARG A 71 1.13 -3.79 -8.69
C ARG A 71 -0.31 -3.80 -9.15
N THR A 72 -0.53 -3.45 -10.42
CA THR A 72 -1.80 -3.73 -11.08
C THR A 72 -2.03 -5.24 -11.16
N LYS A 73 -3.31 -5.63 -11.24
CA LYS A 73 -3.70 -7.03 -11.42
C LYS A 73 -3.08 -7.55 -12.72
N LEU A 74 -2.42 -8.70 -12.64
CA LEU A 74 -1.86 -9.38 -13.81
C LEU A 74 -3.00 -9.77 -14.76
N GLY A 75 -2.90 -9.38 -16.03
CA GLY A 75 -3.75 -9.90 -17.11
C GLY A 75 -3.38 -11.33 -17.49
N MET A 76 -3.92 -11.83 -18.61
CA MET A 76 -3.68 -13.20 -19.09
C MET A 76 -2.25 -13.48 -19.60
N GLY A 77 -1.37 -12.47 -19.63
CA GLY A 77 0.03 -12.62 -20.03
C GLY A 77 0.96 -12.99 -18.87
N GLY A 78 2.00 -13.78 -19.14
CA GLY A 78 3.05 -14.09 -18.16
C GLY A 78 3.97 -12.89 -17.91
N ARG A 79 4.33 -12.64 -16.65
CA ARG A 79 5.34 -11.63 -16.26
C ARG A 79 6.45 -12.29 -15.46
N HIS A 80 7.70 -12.04 -15.85
CA HIS A 80 8.88 -12.43 -15.08
C HIS A 80 9.64 -11.16 -14.70
N MET A 81 9.83 -10.92 -13.40
CA MET A 81 10.68 -9.84 -12.89
C MET A 81 11.71 -10.41 -11.92
N ARG A 82 12.87 -9.77 -11.85
CA ARG A 82 13.90 -10.06 -10.84
C ARG A 82 14.04 -8.85 -9.93
N ARG A 83 14.20 -9.08 -8.63
CA ARG A 83 14.36 -8.01 -7.63
C ARG A 83 15.61 -8.26 -6.81
N ILE A 84 16.39 -7.22 -6.63
CA ILE A 84 17.51 -7.17 -5.68
C ILE A 84 17.08 -6.20 -4.58
N HIS A 85 17.24 -6.59 -3.32
CA HIS A 85 16.99 -5.74 -2.17
C HIS A 85 18.34 -5.44 -1.52
N LEU A 86 18.60 -4.15 -1.28
CA LEU A 86 19.80 -3.67 -0.62
C LEU A 86 19.41 -3.34 0.83
N ASN A 87 20.16 -3.89 1.79
CA ASN A 87 20.00 -3.64 3.23
C ASN A 87 21.04 -2.62 3.70
#